data_AF-A0A8T3CJ38-F1
#
_entry.id   AF-A0A8T3CJ38-F1
#
_cell.length_a   1.000
_cell.length_b   1.000
_cell.length_c   1.000
_cell.angle_alpha   90.00
_cell.angle_beta   90.00
_cell.angle_gamma   90.00
#
_symmetry.space_group_name_H-M   'P 1'
#
loop_
_entity.id
_entity.type
_entity.pdbx_description
1 polymer ?
#
loop_
_entity_poly.entity_id
_entity_poly.type
_entity_poly.pdbx_seq_one_letter_code
_entity_poly.pdbx_strand_id
1 'polypeptide(L)'
;MADELGLWAVYATNQNAGNIVISQLDPQSLEVLKTWNTEYSKRNAGESFMICGTLYITNSHLTGAKVYYAYSTKTSTYEYTDIPFHNQYFHMSMLDYNARDRALYAWNNGHQVLFNVTLFHVIKTDDDS
;
A
#
# COMPACT_ATOMS: atom_id res chain seq x y z
N MET A 1 0.40 -8.84 -3.13
CA MET A 1 0.44 -7.59 -3.93
C MET A 1 1.55 -7.68 -4.95
N ALA A 2 1.45 -6.94 -6.04
CA ALA A 2 2.49 -6.85 -7.06
C ALA A 2 2.72 -5.38 -7.44
N ASP A 3 3.97 -5.02 -7.72
CA ASP A 3 4.35 -3.70 -8.21
C ASP A 3 5.51 -3.80 -9.21
N GLU A 4 6.15 -2.68 -9.55
CA GLU A 4 7.30 -2.59 -10.45
C GLU A 4 8.52 -3.40 -9.99
N LEU A 5 8.63 -3.71 -8.69
CA LEU A 5 9.76 -4.40 -8.07
C LEU A 5 9.48 -5.90 -7.81
N GLY A 6 8.27 -6.37 -8.10
CA GLY A 6 7.92 -7.79 -8.07
C GLY A 6 6.78 -8.14 -7.13
N LEU A 7 6.94 -9.24 -6.39
CA LEU A 7 5.90 -9.86 -5.57
C LEU A 7 6.09 -9.54 -4.09
N TRP A 8 4.98 -9.18 -3.43
CA TRP A 8 4.97 -8.79 -2.02
C TRP A 8 3.89 -9.51 -1.23
N ALA A 9 4.25 -9.98 -0.04
CA ALA A 9 3.33 -10.40 1.01
C ALA A 9 3.20 -9.31 2.06
N VAL A 10 1.97 -8.93 2.38
CA VAL A 10 1.66 -7.93 3.43
C VAL A 10 0.75 -8.60 4.45
N TYR A 11 1.24 -8.72 5.67
CA TYR A 11 0.60 -9.51 6.74
C TYR A 11 0.85 -8.87 8.10
N ALA A 12 0.49 -9.53 9.19
CA ALA A 12 0.83 -9.12 10.55
C ALA A 12 1.32 -10.33 11.34
N THR A 13 2.14 -10.07 12.35
CA THR A 13 2.66 -11.09 13.26
C THR A 13 2.44 -10.67 14.70
N ASN A 14 2.37 -11.64 15.61
CA ASN A 14 2.31 -11.35 17.05
C ASN A 14 3.63 -10.71 17.54
N GLN A 15 4.76 -11.08 16.93
CA GLN A 15 6.09 -10.53 17.24
C GLN A 15 6.18 -9.04 16.90
N ASN A 16 5.50 -8.59 15.84
CA ASN A 16 5.38 -7.16 15.50
C ASN A 16 4.11 -6.52 16.11
N ALA A 17 3.59 -7.07 17.22
CA ALA A 17 2.43 -6.55 17.95
C ALA A 17 1.16 -6.32 17.09
N GLY A 18 0.96 -7.12 16.02
CA GLY A 18 -0.17 -6.96 15.11
C GLY A 18 -0.02 -5.82 14.10
N ASN A 19 1.12 -5.12 14.11
CA ASN A 19 1.47 -4.15 13.07
C ASN A 19 1.83 -4.87 11.77
N ILE A 20 1.65 -4.15 10.66
CA ILE A 20 1.89 -4.67 9.32
C ILE A 20 3.37 -5.04 9.15
N VAL A 21 3.59 -6.18 8.52
CA VAL A 21 4.87 -6.70 8.09
C VAL A 21 4.81 -6.86 6.57
N ILE A 22 5.85 -6.38 5.89
CA ILE A 22 6.01 -6.48 4.45
C ILE A 22 7.13 -7.47 4.18
N SER A 23 6.92 -8.43 3.28
CA SER A 23 7.98 -9.32 2.79
C SER A 23 8.01 -9.32 1.27
N GLN A 24 9.19 -9.10 0.70
CA GLN A 24 9.43 -9.29 -0.72
C GLN A 24 9.67 -10.78 -0.98
N LEU A 25 9.01 -11.32 -1.99
CA LEU A 25 9.08 -12.72 -2.35
C LEU A 25 9.74 -12.90 -3.70
N ASP A 26 10.50 -13.98 -3.87
CA ASP A 26 10.87 -14.47 -5.18
C ASP A 26 9.60 -14.97 -5.92
N PRO A 27 9.28 -14.47 -7.12
CA PRO A 27 8.05 -14.86 -7.81
C PRO A 27 8.02 -16.33 -8.29
N GLN A 28 9.17 -17.00 -8.39
CA GLN A 28 9.26 -18.39 -8.85
C GLN A 28 9.29 -19.38 -7.68
N SER A 29 10.13 -19.13 -6.67
CA SER A 29 10.32 -20.04 -5.53
C SER A 29 9.42 -19.73 -4.34
N LEU A 30 8.85 -18.51 -4.28
CA LEU A 30 8.11 -17.96 -3.13
C LEU A 30 8.97 -17.79 -1.85
N GLU A 31 10.29 -17.88 -1.97
CA GLU A 31 11.19 -17.61 -0.85
C GLU A 31 11.12 -16.14 -0.43
N VAL A 32 11.19 -15.91 0.88
CA VAL A 32 11.25 -14.57 1.44
C VAL A 32 12.65 -14.00 1.21
N LEU A 33 12.75 -12.99 0.35
CA LEU A 33 14.01 -12.31 0.04
C LEU A 33 14.39 -11.31 1.12
N LYS A 34 13.41 -10.56 1.63
CA LYS A 34 13.60 -9.54 2.66
C LYS A 34 12.28 -9.21 3.35
N THR A 35 12.36 -8.80 4.61
CA THR A 35 11.21 -8.43 5.45
C THR A 35 11.41 -7.06 6.11
N TRP A 36 10.33 -6.30 6.25
CA TRP A 36 10.27 -5.02 6.93
C TRP A 36 9.12 -5.03 7.93
N ASN A 37 9.40 -4.61 9.16
CA ASN A 37 8.39 -4.36 10.18
C ASN A 37 7.95 -2.89 10.10
N THR A 38 6.65 -2.66 9.98
CA THR A 38 6.05 -1.32 10.05
C THR A 38 5.49 -1.08 11.44
N GLU A 39 5.06 0.17 11.69
CA GLU A 39 4.44 0.59 12.95
C GLU A 39 2.92 0.78 12.83
N TYR A 40 2.33 0.44 11.67
CA TYR A 40 0.90 0.63 11.43
C TYR A 40 0.10 -0.63 11.75
N SER A 41 -0.91 -0.52 12.62
CA SER A 41 -1.78 -1.63 12.99
C SER A 41 -2.55 -2.17 11.80
N LYS A 42 -2.40 -3.47 11.49
CA LYS A 42 -3.15 -4.10 10.38
C LYS A 42 -4.67 -4.06 10.60
N ARG A 43 -5.12 -4.05 11.86
CA ARG A 43 -6.54 -3.97 12.21
C ARG A 43 -7.14 -2.59 11.91
N ASN A 44 -6.32 -1.54 11.94
CA ASN A 44 -6.77 -0.17 11.70
C ASN A 44 -6.67 0.21 10.21
N ALA A 45 -6.01 -0.61 9.40
CA ALA A 45 -5.97 -0.43 7.95
C ALA A 45 -7.33 -0.75 7.33
N GLY A 46 -7.75 0.07 6.37
CA GLY A 46 -8.84 -0.26 5.46
C GLY A 46 -8.35 -1.29 4.44
N GLU A 47 -7.67 -0.80 3.42
CA GLU A 47 -6.99 -1.60 2.41
C GLU A 47 -5.56 -1.08 2.21
N SER A 48 -4.74 -1.80 1.46
CA SER A 48 -3.36 -1.39 1.19
C SER A 48 -2.88 -1.90 -0.15
N PHE A 49 -1.90 -1.20 -0.74
CA PHE A 49 -1.32 -1.56 -2.03
C PHE A 49 0.15 -1.12 -2.08
N MET A 50 0.93 -1.72 -2.99
CA MET A 50 2.34 -1.42 -3.21
C MET A 50 2.52 -0.68 -4.54
N ILE A 51 3.36 0.36 -4.56
CA ILE A 51 3.84 1.01 -5.79
C ILE A 51 5.33 1.32 -5.60
N CYS A 52 6.18 0.90 -6.54
CA CYS A 52 7.63 1.17 -6.52
C CYS A 52 8.32 0.87 -5.17
N GLY A 53 7.92 -0.18 -4.45
CA GLY A 53 8.46 -0.56 -3.15
C GLY A 53 7.94 0.25 -1.96
N THR A 54 6.92 1.08 -2.15
CA THR A 54 6.25 1.83 -1.07
C THR A 54 4.88 1.24 -0.80
N LEU A 55 4.61 0.87 0.46
CA LEU A 55 3.31 0.44 0.92
C LEU A 55 2.44 1.66 1.21
N TYR A 56 1.30 1.75 0.57
CA TYR A 56 0.26 2.75 0.84
C TYR A 56 -0.91 2.08 1.55
N ILE A 57 -1.46 2.74 2.56
CA ILE A 57 -2.54 2.21 3.40
C ILE A 57 -3.68 3.22 3.47
N THR A 58 -4.91 2.76 3.25
CA THR A 58 -6.10 3.55 3.55
C THR A 58 -6.47 3.45 5.03
N ASN A 59 -6.94 4.54 5.63
CA ASN A 59 -7.37 4.55 7.04
C ASN A 59 -8.75 3.93 7.28
N SER A 60 -9.47 3.58 6.22
CA SER A 60 -10.82 3.03 6.28
C SER A 60 -11.14 2.30 4.98
N HIS A 61 -12.04 1.32 5.08
CA HIS A 61 -12.69 0.66 3.95
C HIS A 61 -14.09 1.24 3.66
N LEU A 62 -14.49 2.28 4.41
CA LEU A 62 -15.79 2.95 4.31
C LEU A 62 -15.74 4.23 3.47
N THR A 63 -16.87 4.93 3.36
CA THR A 63 -16.95 6.28 2.76
C THR A 63 -16.04 7.27 3.48
N GLY A 64 -15.37 8.16 2.73
CA GLY A 64 -14.44 9.14 3.30
C GLY A 64 -13.06 8.57 3.64
N ALA A 65 -12.74 7.37 3.16
CA ALA A 65 -11.40 6.81 3.22
C ALA A 65 -10.37 7.76 2.61
N LYS A 66 -9.14 7.65 3.10
CA LYS A 66 -7.99 8.37 2.58
C LYS A 66 -6.79 7.45 2.58
N VAL A 67 -5.90 7.58 1.60
CA VAL A 67 -4.55 7.04 1.75
C VAL A 67 -3.86 7.90 2.79
N TYR A 68 -3.55 7.28 3.93
CA TYR A 68 -3.20 7.98 5.16
C TYR A 68 -1.80 7.66 5.65
N TYR A 69 -1.23 6.54 5.22
CA TYR A 69 0.09 6.10 5.65
C TYR A 69 0.85 5.53 4.45
N ALA A 70 2.12 5.92 4.34
CA ALA A 70 3.04 5.40 3.35
C ALA A 70 4.31 4.88 4.05
N TYR A 71 4.78 3.70 3.69
CA TYR A 71 6.03 3.11 4.19
C TYR A 71 6.94 2.74 3.03
N SER A 72 8.12 3.34 2.98
CA SER A 72 9.13 3.09 1.95
C SER A 72 10.05 1.95 2.36
N THR A 73 10.06 0.85 1.62
CA THR A 73 10.99 -0.28 1.87
C THR A 73 12.45 0.07 1.51
N LYS A 74 12.66 1.10 0.69
CA LYS A 74 13.98 1.60 0.29
C LYS A 74 14.68 2.32 1.45
N THR A 75 13.96 3.18 2.16
CA THR A 75 14.49 3.98 3.28
C THR A 75 14.16 3.40 4.65
N SER A 76 13.26 2.41 4.70
CA SER A 76 12.71 1.85 5.95
C SER A 76 12.09 2.91 6.85
N THR A 77 11.48 3.94 6.23
CA THR A 77 10.81 5.04 6.91
C THR A 77 9.37 5.14 6.48
N TYR A 78 8.54 5.76 7.31
CA TYR A 78 7.15 6.04 6.99
C TYR A 78 6.84 7.53 7.05
N GLU A 79 5.73 7.90 6.42
CA GLU A 79 5.12 9.21 6.55
C GLU A 79 3.59 9.07 6.59
N TYR A 80 2.95 10.02 7.27
CA TYR A 80 1.50 10.18 7.18
C TYR A 80 1.18 11.02 5.95
N THR A 81 0.18 10.57 5.20
CA THR A 81 -0.32 11.22 3.99
C THR A 81 -1.77 11.65 4.19
N ASP A 82 -2.29 12.50 3.31
CA ASP A 82 -3.70 12.91 3.35
C ASP A 82 -4.28 12.96 1.93
N ILE A 83 -4.25 11.83 1.22
CA ILE A 83 -4.74 11.73 -0.15
C ILE A 83 -6.19 11.25 -0.12
N PRO A 84 -7.17 12.07 -0.56
CA PRO A 84 -8.57 11.66 -0.57
C PRO A 84 -8.81 10.40 -1.41
N PHE A 85 -9.53 9.43 -0.87
CA PHE A 85 -9.90 8.20 -1.58
C PHE A 85 -11.42 8.09 -1.68
N HIS A 86 -11.98 8.34 -2.87
CA HIS A 86 -13.42 8.42 -3.05
C HIS A 86 -14.07 7.04 -3.20
N ASN A 87 -14.47 6.45 -2.07
CA ASN A 87 -15.24 5.20 -2.02
C ASN A 87 -16.73 5.45 -2.32
N GLN A 88 -17.18 5.07 -3.52
CA GLN A 88 -18.57 5.30 -3.99
C GLN A 88 -19.57 4.25 -3.49
N TYR A 89 -19.15 3.01 -3.23
CA TYR A 89 -20.07 1.89 -2.94
C TYR A 89 -20.01 1.41 -1.48
N PHE A 90 -19.63 2.31 -0.58
CA PHE A 90 -19.63 2.18 0.88
C PHE A 90 -18.63 1.19 1.46
N HIS A 91 -18.42 -0.01 0.89
CA HIS A 91 -17.55 -1.03 1.50
C HIS A 91 -16.60 -1.65 0.48
N MET A 92 -15.34 -1.20 0.53
CA MET A 92 -14.26 -1.75 -0.27
C MET A 92 -13.67 -2.99 0.42
N SER A 93 -13.58 -4.12 -0.28
CA SER A 93 -13.05 -5.38 0.30
C SER A 93 -11.75 -5.84 -0.35
N MET A 94 -11.27 -5.11 -1.36
CA MET A 94 -10.02 -5.37 -2.04
C MET A 94 -9.59 -4.10 -2.77
N LEU A 95 -8.29 -3.82 -2.75
CA LEU A 95 -7.65 -2.76 -3.51
C LEU A 95 -6.24 -3.19 -3.93
N ASP A 96 -6.04 -3.51 -5.20
CA ASP A 96 -4.77 -4.00 -5.73
C ASP A 96 -4.24 -3.10 -6.85
N TYR A 97 -2.93 -2.84 -6.81
CA TYR A 97 -2.25 -2.09 -7.86
C TYR A 97 -1.82 -3.01 -9.01
N ASN A 98 -1.93 -2.49 -10.22
CA ASN A 98 -1.38 -3.10 -11.42
C ASN A 98 -0.31 -2.18 -12.02
N ALA A 99 0.96 -2.60 -11.95
CA ALA A 99 2.11 -1.83 -12.43
C ALA A 99 2.14 -1.63 -13.96
N ARG A 100 1.50 -2.51 -14.73
CA ARG A 100 1.41 -2.37 -16.19
C ARG A 100 0.46 -1.23 -16.55
N ASP A 101 -0.72 -1.22 -15.93
CA ASP A 101 -1.79 -0.27 -16.24
C ASP A 101 -1.68 1.02 -15.43
N ARG A 102 -0.85 1.02 -14.38
CA ARG A 102 -0.66 2.12 -13.42
C ARG A 102 -1.98 2.60 -12.82
N ALA A 103 -2.80 1.62 -12.43
CA ALA A 103 -4.13 1.83 -11.88
C ALA A 103 -4.38 0.88 -10.72
N LEU A 104 -5.29 1.28 -9.82
CA LEU A 104 -5.79 0.43 -8.75
C LEU A 104 -7.09 -0.24 -9.20
N TYR A 105 -7.17 -1.54 -8.99
CA TYR A 105 -8.33 -2.38 -9.19
C TYR A 105 -8.95 -2.65 -7.82
N ALA A 106 -10.21 -2.27 -7.64
CA ALA A 106 -10.92 -2.46 -6.39
C ALA A 106 -12.14 -3.35 -6.58
N TRP A 107 -12.44 -4.12 -5.54
CA TRP A 107 -13.75 -4.74 -5.38
C TRP A 107 -14.50 -4.00 -4.28
N ASN A 108 -15.64 -3.42 -4.66
CA ASN A 108 -16.39 -2.52 -3.80
C ASN A 108 -17.87 -2.87 -3.84
N ASN A 109 -18.35 -3.54 -2.80
CA ASN A 109 -19.75 -3.95 -2.64
C ASN A 109 -20.39 -4.52 -3.92
N GLY A 110 -19.75 -5.53 -4.52
CA GLY A 110 -20.24 -6.20 -5.74
C GLY A 110 -19.84 -5.55 -7.07
N HIS A 111 -19.11 -4.44 -7.04
CA HIS A 111 -18.66 -3.72 -8.23
C HIS A 111 -17.14 -3.79 -8.37
N GLN A 112 -16.68 -4.06 -9.60
CA GLN A 112 -15.29 -3.83 -9.97
C GLN A 112 -15.12 -2.35 -10.32
N VAL A 113 -14.20 -1.68 -9.63
CA VAL A 113 -13.94 -0.24 -9.79
C VAL A 113 -12.46 -0.03 -10.12
N LEU A 114 -12.17 0.90 -11.01
CA LEU A 114 -10.83 1.29 -11.41
C LEU A 114 -10.52 2.69 -10.89
N PHE A 115 -9.36 2.89 -10.26
CA PHE A 115 -8.85 4.20 -9.90
C PHE A 115 -7.55 4.48 -10.64
N ASN A 116 -7.50 5.57 -11.38
CA ASN A 116 -6.27 6.04 -12.03
C ASN A 116 -5.31 6.60 -10.97
N VAL A 117 -4.02 6.28 -11.10
CA VAL A 117 -2.98 6.76 -10.19
C VAL A 117 -2.10 7.79 -10.89
N THR A 118 -1.88 8.92 -10.23
CA THR A 118 -0.89 9.91 -10.64
C THR A 118 0.27 9.91 -9.66
N LEU A 119 1.47 9.60 -10.14
CA LEU A 119 2.69 9.61 -9.35
C LEU A 119 3.50 10.86 -9.67
N PHE A 120 3.89 11.61 -8.65
CA PHE A 120 4.77 12.76 -8.80
C PHE A 120 6.22 12.36 -8.53
N HIS A 121 7.13 12.71 -9.42
CA HIS A 121 8.56 12.58 -9.18
C HIS A 121 9.05 13.85 -8.47
N VAL A 122 9.20 13.80 -7.15
CA VAL A 122 9.70 14.93 -6.37
C VAL A 122 11.22 14.95 -6.44
N ILE A 123 11.78 15.90 -7.18
CA ILE A 123 13.21 16.18 -7.19
C ILE A 123 13.47 17.10 -5.99
N LYS A 124 14.08 16.57 -4.93
CA LYS A 124 14.63 17.40 -3.85
C LYS A 124 15.96 17.98 -4.33
N THR A 125 16.02 19.30 -4.50
CA THR A 125 17.27 20.03 -4.65
C THR A 125 17.83 20.32 -3.26
N ASP A 126 19.14 20.13 -3.06
CA ASP A 126 19.84 20.18 -1.76
C ASP A 126 19.84 21.56 -1.04
N ASP A 127 19.01 22.52 -1.47
CA ASP A 127 19.02 23.91 -0.97
C ASP A 127 18.13 24.17 0.28
N ASP A 128 17.44 23.16 0.82
CA ASP A 128 16.62 23.31 2.03
C ASP A 128 17.31 22.72 3.29
N SER A 129 18.54 23.19 3.58
CA SER A 129 19.27 22.93 4.84
C SER A 129 19.31 24.14 5.76
#